data_AF-A0A941GHP3-F1
#
_entry.id   AF-A0A941GHP3-F1
#
_cell.length_a   1.000
_cell.length_b   1.000
_cell.length_c   1.000
_cell.angle_alpha   90.00
_cell.angle_beta   90.00
_cell.angle_gamma   90.00
#
_symmetry.space_group_name_H-M   'P 1'
#
loop_
_entity.id
_entity.type
_entity.pdbx_description
1 polymer ?
#
loop_
_entity_poly.entity_id
_entity_poly.type
_entity_poly.pdbx_seq_one_letter_code
_entity_poly.pdbx_strand_id
1 'polypeptide(L)'
;MGINFSSTPFYYLLTIYYLAAKAKKKSAKGEITLEELLHVNWSLIAPILILQFILTITALISCIKQGDTNGPKWLWILLILFISLFGPILYFVVGRKNN
;
A
#
# COMPACT_ATOMS: atom_id res chain seq x y z
N MET A 1 -50.54 39.07 -15.63
CA MET A 1 -50.49 39.31 -14.18
C MET A 1 -49.53 38.30 -13.58
N GLY A 2 -48.26 38.69 -13.38
CA GLY A 2 -47.19 37.76 -12.97
C GLY A 2 -47.32 37.39 -11.50
N ILE A 3 -47.52 36.11 -11.22
CA ILE A 3 -47.69 35.60 -9.86
C ILE A 3 -46.29 35.54 -9.23
N ASN A 4 -45.99 36.47 -8.33
CA ASN A 4 -44.75 36.47 -7.56
C ASN A 4 -44.80 35.31 -6.55
N PHE A 5 -44.28 34.15 -6.94
CA PHE A 5 -44.32 32.91 -6.15
C PHE A 5 -43.42 32.95 -4.89
N SER A 6 -42.66 34.04 -4.72
CA SER A 6 -41.72 34.26 -3.60
C SER A 6 -42.39 34.39 -2.21
N SER A 7 -43.70 34.61 -2.14
CA SER A 7 -44.39 34.93 -0.86
C SER A 7 -45.23 33.78 -0.30
N THR A 8 -45.22 32.60 -0.95
CA THR A 8 -46.08 31.48 -0.52
C THR A 8 -45.39 30.63 0.55
N PRO A 9 -45.98 30.45 1.74
CA PRO A 9 -45.36 29.72 2.86
C PRO A 9 -45.09 28.24 2.53
N PHE A 10 -45.82 27.68 1.55
CA PHE A 10 -45.65 26.32 1.08
C PHE A 10 -44.30 26.07 0.39
N TYR A 11 -43.78 27.04 -0.36
CA TYR A 11 -42.46 26.91 -1.02
C TYR A 11 -41.33 26.80 0.01
N TYR A 12 -41.46 27.51 1.14
CA TYR A 12 -40.50 27.45 2.24
C TYR A 12 -40.44 26.05 2.87
N LEU A 13 -41.61 25.42 3.07
CA LEU A 13 -41.67 24.03 3.56
C LEU A 13 -41.03 23.04 2.59
N LEU A 14 -41.25 23.20 1.28
CA LEU A 14 -40.68 22.33 0.26
C LEU A 14 -39.15 22.48 0.17
N THR A 15 -38.63 23.71 0.26
CA THR A 15 -37.18 23.97 0.25
C THR A 15 -36.49 23.48 1.51
N ILE A 16 -37.08 23.69 2.70
CA ILE A 16 -36.57 23.14 3.96
C ILE A 16 -36.58 21.60 3.93
N TYR A 17 -37.66 20.99 3.42
CA TYR A 17 -37.74 19.53 3.24
C TYR A 17 -36.67 19.02 2.27
N TYR A 18 -36.49 19.68 1.12
CA TYR A 18 -35.47 19.32 0.12
C TYR A 18 -34.04 19.45 0.68
N LEU A 19 -33.77 20.50 1.45
CA LEU A 19 -32.48 20.72 2.13
C LEU A 19 -32.22 19.66 3.20
N ALA A 20 -33.21 19.31 4.01
CA ALA A 20 -33.11 18.25 5.01
C ALA A 20 -32.86 16.87 4.38
N ALA A 21 -33.53 16.55 3.27
CA ALA A 21 -33.31 15.32 2.52
C ALA A 21 -31.90 15.26 1.90
N LYS A 22 -31.39 16.38 1.37
CA LYS A 22 -30.04 16.49 0.81
C LYS A 22 -28.95 16.41 1.90
N ALA A 23 -29.20 16.95 3.08
CA ALA A 23 -28.29 16.89 4.22
C ALA A 23 -28.11 15.45 4.75
N LYS A 24 -29.19 14.66 4.87
CA LYS A 24 -29.13 13.23 5.22
C LYS A 24 -28.28 12.43 4.23
N LYS A 25 -28.46 12.69 2.93
CA LYS A 25 -27.73 11.98 1.86
C LYS A 25 -26.22 12.31 1.84
N LYS A 26 -25.84 13.50 2.30
CA LYS A 26 -24.43 13.91 2.43
C LYS A 26 -23.75 13.25 3.65
N SER A 27 -24.47 13.07 4.75
CA SER A 27 -23.96 12.34 5.93
C SER A 27 -23.73 10.85 5.64
N ALA A 28 -24.62 10.21 4.88
CA ALA A 28 -24.47 8.82 4.43
C ALA A 28 -23.38 8.61 3.36
N LYS A 29 -22.80 9.69 2.83
CA LYS A 29 -21.70 9.67 1.84
C LYS A 29 -20.36 10.11 2.45
N GLY A 30 -20.36 10.53 3.72
CA GLY A 30 -19.20 11.03 4.45
C GLY A 30 -18.65 10.05 5.48
N GLU A 31 -19.06 8.79 5.43
CA GLU A 31 -18.41 7.72 6.19
C GLU A 31 -17.28 7.18 5.31
N ILE A 32 -16.05 7.27 5.80
CA ILE A 32 -14.91 6.57 5.20
C ILE A 32 -15.20 5.09 5.43
N THR A 33 -15.88 4.46 4.47
CA THR A 33 -16.20 3.04 4.54
C THR A 33 -14.89 2.28 4.57
N LEU A 34 -14.74 1.35 5.52
CA LEU A 34 -13.51 0.58 5.76
C LEU A 34 -13.03 -0.15 4.49
N GLU A 35 -13.96 -0.36 3.55
CA GLU A 35 -13.75 -0.91 2.21
C GLU A 35 -12.77 -0.09 1.35
N GLU A 36 -12.70 1.24 1.48
CA GLU A 36 -11.77 2.08 0.71
C GLU A 36 -10.33 2.00 1.23
N LEU A 37 -10.15 1.79 2.54
CA LEU A 37 -8.83 1.61 3.16
C LEU A 37 -8.24 0.23 2.86
N LEU A 38 -9.11 -0.77 2.62
CA LEU A 38 -8.71 -2.14 2.30
C LEU A 38 -8.48 -2.38 0.80
N HIS A 39 -8.68 -1.36 -0.05
CA HIS A 39 -8.36 -1.43 -1.48
C HIS A 39 -6.84 -1.31 -1.71
N VAL A 40 -6.09 -2.21 -1.10
CA VAL A 40 -4.67 -2.40 -1.38
C VAL A 40 -4.55 -3.14 -2.71
N ASN A 41 -3.88 -2.51 -3.68
CA ASN A 41 -3.64 -3.08 -5.00
C ASN A 41 -2.64 -4.24 -4.93
N TRP A 42 -3.14 -5.44 -4.59
CA TRP A 42 -2.32 -6.64 -4.41
C TRP A 42 -1.53 -6.99 -5.67
N SER A 43 -2.04 -6.65 -6.86
CA SER A 43 -1.35 -6.82 -8.15
C SER A 43 -0.03 -6.05 -8.26
N LEU A 44 0.14 -4.94 -7.53
CA LEU A 44 1.38 -4.16 -7.52
C LEU A 44 2.37 -4.67 -6.46
N ILE A 45 1.87 -5.14 -5.31
CA ILE A 45 2.69 -5.56 -4.18
C ILE A 45 3.19 -7.00 -4.34
N ALA A 46 2.35 -7.88 -4.90
CA ALA A 46 2.70 -9.28 -5.14
C ALA A 46 4.04 -9.46 -5.89
N PRO A 47 4.31 -8.80 -7.03
CA PRO A 47 5.58 -8.99 -7.75
C PRO A 47 6.79 -8.50 -6.95
N ILE A 48 6.66 -7.41 -6.18
CA ILE A 48 7.76 -6.89 -5.35
C ILE A 48 8.11 -7.88 -4.23
N LEU A 49 7.09 -8.48 -3.60
CA LEU A 49 7.28 -9.49 -2.56
C LEU A 49 7.89 -10.76 -3.14
N ILE A 50 7.36 -11.26 -4.26
CA ILE A 50 7.89 -12.45 -4.93
C ILE A 50 9.36 -12.25 -5.30
N LEU A 51 9.71 -11.11 -5.89
CA LEU A 51 11.10 -10.78 -6.22
C LEU A 51 11.98 -10.75 -4.96
N GLN A 52 11.51 -10.11 -3.89
CA GLN A 52 12.22 -10.06 -2.62
C GLN A 52 12.46 -11.45 -2.02
N PHE A 53 11.46 -12.32 -2.03
CA PHE A 53 11.58 -13.69 -1.53
C PHE A 53 12.56 -14.50 -2.38
N ILE A 54 12.45 -14.46 -3.71
CA ILE A 54 13.37 -15.17 -4.60
C ILE A 54 14.80 -14.69 -4.40
N LEU A 55 15.01 -13.37 -4.33
CA LEU A 55 16.35 -12.80 -4.17
C LEU A 55 16.96 -13.18 -2.81
N THR A 56 16.17 -13.13 -1.74
CA THR A 56 16.61 -13.50 -0.39
C THR A 56 16.97 -14.98 -0.32
N ILE A 57 16.10 -15.87 -0.82
CA ILE A 57 16.34 -17.32 -0.81
C ILE A 57 17.57 -17.66 -1.64
N THR A 58 17.67 -17.13 -2.86
CA THR A 58 18.82 -17.40 -3.74
C THR A 58 20.13 -16.86 -3.16
N ALA A 59 20.13 -15.67 -2.56
CA ALA A 59 21.29 -15.12 -1.86
C ALA A 59 21.71 -15.98 -0.67
N LEU A 60 20.74 -16.44 0.14
CA LEU A 60 21.02 -17.26 1.31
C LEU A 60 21.57 -18.64 0.92
N ILE A 61 20.95 -19.32 -0.05
CA ILE A 61 21.45 -20.59 -0.58
C ILE A 61 22.84 -20.42 -1.18
N SER A 62 23.06 -19.36 -1.97
CA SER A 62 24.37 -19.05 -2.54
C SER A 62 25.40 -18.83 -1.42
N CYS A 63 25.07 -18.04 -0.40
CA CYS A 63 25.97 -17.72 0.72
C CYS A 63 26.38 -18.97 1.51
N ILE A 64 25.44 -19.89 1.75
CA ILE A 64 25.71 -21.13 2.49
C ILE A 64 26.56 -22.08 1.64
N LYS A 65 26.22 -22.21 0.35
CA LYS A 65 26.90 -23.13 -0.59
C LYS A 65 28.31 -22.67 -0.94
N GLN A 66 28.59 -21.37 -0.90
CA GLN A 66 29.89 -20.84 -1.29
C GLN A 66 30.93 -21.10 -0.20
N GLY A 67 32.07 -21.67 -0.58
CA GLY A 67 33.16 -22.03 0.33
C GLY A 67 33.79 -20.81 1.01
N ASP A 68 34.01 -19.74 0.25
CA ASP A 68 34.57 -18.47 0.70
C ASP A 68 33.72 -17.29 0.23
N THR A 69 33.45 -16.37 1.14
CA THR A 69 32.81 -15.08 0.87
C THR A 69 33.80 -13.94 1.13
N ASN A 70 33.53 -12.74 0.61
CA ASN A 70 34.33 -11.56 0.95
C ASN A 70 34.05 -11.14 2.40
N GLY A 71 34.79 -11.73 3.34
CA GLY A 71 34.58 -11.61 4.79
C GLY A 71 33.89 -12.86 5.40
N PRO A 72 33.60 -12.84 6.72
CA PRO A 72 33.02 -13.99 7.41
C PRO A 72 31.59 -14.29 6.94
N LYS A 73 31.30 -15.55 6.58
CA LYS A 73 29.97 -15.97 6.07
C LYS A 73 28.82 -15.57 6.99
N TRP A 74 29.02 -15.67 8.30
CA TRP A 74 27.98 -15.37 9.28
C TRP A 74 27.53 -13.91 9.23
N LEU A 75 28.45 -12.99 8.91
CA LEU A 75 28.13 -11.57 8.71
C LEU A 75 27.20 -11.38 7.50
N TRP A 76 27.47 -12.07 6.39
CA TRP A 76 26.63 -11.99 5.20
C TRP A 76 25.22 -12.54 5.44
N ILE A 77 25.08 -13.65 6.16
CA ILE A 77 23.77 -14.18 6.54
C ILE A 77 22.99 -13.15 7.36
N LEU A 78 23.64 -12.48 8.32
CA LEU A 78 23.01 -11.41 9.10
C LEU A 78 22.56 -10.25 8.21
N LEU A 79 23.40 -9.76 7.30
CA LEU A 79 23.02 -8.66 6.40
C LEU A 79 21.83 -9.03 5.49
N ILE A 80 21.81 -10.26 4.96
CA ILE A 80 20.73 -10.76 4.10
C ILE A 80 19.39 -10.78 4.85
N LEU A 81 19.38 -11.17 6.13
CA LEU A 81 18.16 -11.25 6.94
C LEU A 81 17.71 -9.89 7.49
N PHE A 82 18.62 -9.00 7.86
CA PHE A 82 18.29 -7.75 8.56
C PHE A 82 18.11 -6.54 7.64
N ILE A 83 18.62 -6.55 6.40
CA ILE A 83 18.60 -5.39 5.49
C ILE A 83 17.65 -5.58 4.28
N SER A 84 16.59 -6.37 4.43
CA SER A 84 15.51 -6.57 3.44
C SER A 84 16.01 -6.78 2.00
N LEU A 85 15.67 -5.92 1.04
CA LEU A 85 16.12 -6.01 -0.37
C LEU A 85 17.62 -5.74 -0.52
N PHE A 86 18.18 -4.85 0.29
CA PHE A 86 19.58 -4.42 0.14
C PHE A 86 20.57 -5.50 0.58
N GLY A 87 20.24 -6.32 1.58
CA GLY A 87 21.11 -7.39 2.06
C GLY A 87 21.48 -8.43 0.97
N PRO A 88 20.49 -9.08 0.33
CA PRO A 88 20.69 -9.98 -0.80
C PRO A 88 21.44 -9.31 -1.97
N ILE A 89 21.07 -8.08 -2.33
CA ILE A 89 21.73 -7.32 -3.42
C ILE A 89 23.21 -7.12 -3.09
N LEU A 90 23.52 -6.66 -1.87
CA LEU A 90 24.89 -6.41 -1.44
C LEU A 90 25.73 -7.69 -1.38
N TYR A 91 25.13 -8.82 -0.98
CA TYR A 91 25.79 -10.12 -1.06
C TYR A 91 26.15 -10.49 -2.51
N PHE A 92 25.24 -10.30 -3.46
CA PHE A 92 25.54 -10.62 -4.87
C PHE A 92 26.59 -9.69 -5.50
N VAL A 93 26.58 -8.39 -5.14
CA VAL A 93 27.52 -7.41 -5.69
C VAL A 93 28.90 -7.51 -5.03
N VAL A 94 28.96 -7.63 -3.70
CA VAL A 94 30.20 -7.52 -2.92
C VAL A 94 30.54 -8.82 -2.20
N GLY A 95 29.55 -9.52 -1.63
CA GLY A 95 29.78 -10.71 -0.80
C GLY A 95 30.26 -11.94 -1.56
N ARG A 96 29.86 -12.07 -2.82
CA ARG A 96 30.27 -13.17 -3.70
C ARG A 96 31.73 -12.99 -4.12
N LYS A 97 32.61 -13.87 -3.61
CA LYS A 97 34.00 -13.91 -4.07
C LYS A 97 34.05 -14.64 -5.41
N ASN A 98 34.42 -13.91 -6.47
CA ASN A 98 34.72 -14.49 -7.77
C ASN A 98 36.18 -14.93 -7.71
N ASN A 99 36.41 -16.22 -7.46
CA ASN A 99 37.71 -16.84 -7.66
C ASN A 99 37.90 -17.13 -9.15
#